data_AF-A0AAQ3JFM9-F1
#
_entry.id   AF-A0AAQ3JFM9-F1
#
_cell.length_a   1.000
_cell.length_b   1.000
_cell.length_c   1.000
_cell.angle_alpha   90.00
_cell.angle_beta   90.00
_cell.angle_gamma   90.00
#
_symmetry.space_group_name_H-M   'P 1'
#
loop_
_entity.id
_entity.type
_entity.pdbx_description
1 polymer ?
#
loop_
_entity_poly.entity_id
_entity_poly.type
_entity_poly.pdbx_seq_one_letter_code
_entity_poly.pdbx_strand_id
1 'polypeptide(L)'
;MAKSKGKTASQIVSESRQELVDQLIQKVKDGVSPVREMWDSVSTYGLPNNPISGARYQGVNLLRLLIASAVGKYEDSRWMTLKQANKQGYRIKKGAKSVLLEKWVWSKIVEEENENGELEKKIVKLRNPYVNFFRVFNAEQIDGIGPIPKVIPMEKNEMLKLAEEVIASSQCEIVESMQNRAYYSPKEDKIMLPPRDYFKSQEAFLAVTLHEMSHSTGHPDRLNRPIVNKFGTPEYAKEELNAEFGSAFLQMDLGIKLSDEAINDHAAYLHSWISVLENDPNELFRAVHNASEISDYLIENYQEYQAEQQHDMQQKQISKIQSEELSNSGNAILRVAIKRAVKAGSIEAGVKYLEKSELRHPDDVEGHRLVKEKFLENIKEFLPEQQEADMQEKEKQNVFPEEVIAEAEMLGFSSVEELQDKIKHGMPTKNYDTSELIHQVSEALDGNYKQENLWEANQESLSKEAKYEQPDIVINESEMELDLEI
;
A
#
# COMPACT_ATOMS: atom_id res chain seq x y z
N MET A 1 45.12 26.78 -16.06
CA MET A 1 44.09 25.79 -16.44
C MET A 1 42.97 25.88 -15.41
N ALA A 2 41.82 26.44 -15.77
CA ALA A 2 40.66 26.44 -14.89
C ALA A 2 40.16 24.99 -14.78
N LYS A 3 40.20 24.39 -13.59
CA LYS A 3 39.53 23.11 -13.33
C LYS A 3 38.06 23.30 -13.71
N SER A 4 37.53 22.50 -14.64
CA SER A 4 36.10 22.50 -14.92
C SER A 4 35.38 22.20 -13.61
N LYS A 5 34.64 23.18 -13.06
CA LYS A 5 33.77 22.92 -11.91
C LYS A 5 32.75 21.87 -12.37
N GLY A 6 32.70 20.73 -11.70
CA GLY A 6 31.70 19.70 -11.95
C GLY A 6 30.29 20.29 -11.82
N LYS A 7 29.32 19.71 -12.54
CA LYS A 7 27.93 20.15 -12.48
C LYS A 7 27.37 20.03 -11.06
N THR A 8 26.58 20.99 -10.62
CA THR A 8 25.89 20.93 -9.32
C THR A 8 24.74 19.91 -9.37
N ALA A 9 24.26 19.43 -8.21
CA ALA A 9 23.11 18.52 -8.15
C ALA A 9 21.86 19.11 -8.86
N SER A 10 21.60 20.40 -8.66
CA SER A 10 20.51 21.11 -9.34
C SER A 10 20.69 21.14 -10.87
N GLN A 11 21.91 21.35 -11.37
CA GLN A 11 22.18 21.31 -12.82
C GLN A 11 21.95 19.91 -13.40
N ILE A 12 22.42 18.86 -12.72
CA ILE A 12 22.24 17.46 -13.14
C ILE A 12 20.75 17.11 -13.18
N VAL A 13 19.99 17.46 -12.14
CA VAL A 13 18.55 17.22 -12.10
C VAL A 13 17.85 17.99 -13.21
N SER A 14 18.18 19.27 -13.42
CA SER A 14 17.57 20.09 -14.46
C SER A 14 17.80 19.54 -15.87
N GLU A 15 19.01 19.05 -16.17
CA GLU A 15 19.30 18.39 -17.46
C GLU A 15 18.50 17.09 -17.59
N SER A 16 18.47 16.27 -16.54
CA SER A 16 17.68 15.04 -16.52
C SER A 16 16.16 15.28 -16.60
N ARG A 17 15.68 16.44 -16.17
CA ARG A 17 14.28 16.87 -16.34
C ARG A 17 13.99 17.21 -17.79
N GLN A 18 14.88 17.94 -18.45
CA GLN A 18 14.76 18.25 -19.88
C GLN A 18 14.73 16.97 -20.72
N GLU A 19 15.66 16.04 -20.48
CA GLU A 19 15.71 14.75 -21.18
C GLU A 19 14.42 13.94 -21.04
N LEU A 20 13.75 14.01 -19.88
CA LEU A 20 12.48 13.33 -19.64
C LEU A 20 11.35 13.97 -20.46
N VAL A 21 11.29 15.30 -20.46
CA VAL A 21 10.29 16.07 -21.22
C VAL A 21 10.45 15.84 -22.72
N ASP A 22 11.69 15.84 -23.22
CA ASP A 22 11.99 15.60 -24.64
C ASP A 22 11.54 14.19 -25.07
N GLN A 23 11.79 13.17 -24.23
CA GLN A 23 11.31 11.80 -24.47
C GLN A 23 9.78 11.72 -24.49
N LEU A 24 9.11 12.41 -23.57
CA LEU A 24 7.65 12.45 -23.51
C LEU A 24 7.07 13.11 -24.76
N ILE A 25 7.60 14.28 -25.14
CA ILE A 25 7.19 15.01 -26.35
C ILE A 25 7.39 14.14 -27.60
N GLN A 26 8.52 13.42 -27.69
CA GLN A 26 8.78 12.55 -28.83
C GLN A 26 7.75 11.42 -28.93
N LYS A 27 7.45 10.74 -27.81
CA LYS A 27 6.41 9.70 -27.79
C LYS A 27 5.04 10.23 -28.23
N VAL A 28 4.66 11.41 -27.74
CA VAL A 28 3.40 12.06 -28.16
C VAL A 28 3.41 12.39 -29.66
N LYS A 29 4.53 12.90 -30.20
CA LYS A 29 4.69 13.18 -31.65
C LYS A 29 4.62 11.91 -32.51
N ASP A 30 5.06 10.78 -31.97
CA ASP A 30 4.98 9.47 -32.63
C ASP A 30 3.55 8.86 -32.58
N GLY A 31 2.58 9.58 -32.02
CA GLY A 31 1.18 9.14 -31.89
C GLY A 31 0.96 8.14 -30.75
N VAL A 32 1.95 7.97 -29.86
CA VAL A 32 1.85 7.11 -28.69
C VAL A 32 1.40 7.96 -27.51
N SER A 33 0.33 7.53 -26.83
CA SER A 33 -0.03 8.10 -25.52
C SER A 33 0.95 7.58 -24.46
N PRO A 34 1.85 8.41 -23.91
CA PRO A 34 2.82 7.93 -22.93
C PRO A 34 2.13 7.45 -21.66
N VAL A 35 1.03 8.12 -21.26
CA VAL A 35 0.21 7.73 -20.12
C VAL A 35 -0.27 6.30 -20.27
N ARG A 36 -0.80 5.94 -21.45
CA ARG A 36 -1.25 4.58 -21.76
C ARG A 36 -0.14 3.53 -21.66
N GLU A 37 1.02 3.78 -22.25
CA GLU A 37 2.14 2.81 -22.21
C GLU A 37 2.63 2.58 -20.77
N MET A 38 2.63 3.63 -19.95
CA MET A 38 2.96 3.54 -18.53
C MET A 38 1.93 2.70 -17.76
N TRP A 39 0.64 2.85 -18.08
CA TRP A 39 -0.43 2.02 -17.52
C TRP A 39 -0.32 0.54 -17.83
N ASP A 40 -0.07 0.20 -19.09
CA ASP A 40 0.06 -1.19 -19.50
C ASP A 40 1.18 -1.89 -18.72
N SER A 41 2.30 -1.19 -18.52
CA SER A 41 3.40 -1.64 -17.67
C SER A 41 2.96 -1.85 -16.22
N VAL A 42 2.25 -0.89 -15.61
CA VAL A 42 1.79 -1.00 -14.21
C VAL A 42 0.80 -2.14 -14.04
N SER A 43 -0.17 -2.29 -14.94
CA SER A 43 -1.19 -3.34 -14.84
C SER A 43 -0.61 -4.75 -14.95
N THR A 44 0.52 -4.89 -15.65
CA THR A 44 1.16 -6.18 -15.90
C THR A 44 2.22 -6.52 -14.85
N TYR A 45 3.03 -5.52 -14.45
CA TYR A 45 4.24 -5.73 -13.66
C TYR A 45 4.20 -5.07 -12.28
N GLY A 46 3.15 -4.28 -12.02
CA GLY A 46 2.94 -3.57 -10.77
C GLY A 46 3.63 -2.22 -10.74
N LEU A 47 3.33 -1.45 -9.70
CA LEU A 47 3.95 -0.14 -9.50
C LEU A 47 5.44 -0.27 -9.12
N PRO A 48 6.31 0.59 -9.69
CA PRO A 48 7.68 0.71 -9.27
C PRO A 48 7.82 0.84 -7.75
N ASN A 49 8.59 -0.07 -7.15
CA ASN A 49 8.76 -0.13 -5.70
C ASN A 49 10.21 -0.43 -5.32
N ASN A 50 10.57 -0.08 -4.08
CA ASN A 50 11.82 -0.49 -3.48
C ASN A 50 11.65 -1.88 -2.85
N PRO A 51 12.40 -2.90 -3.29
CA PRO A 51 12.23 -4.27 -2.81
C PRO A 51 12.74 -4.50 -1.38
N ILE A 52 13.47 -3.55 -0.79
CA ILE A 52 13.96 -3.66 0.59
C ILE A 52 12.99 -3.04 1.57
N SER A 53 12.51 -1.82 1.31
CA SER A 53 11.54 -1.15 2.20
C SER A 53 10.09 -1.50 1.89
N GLY A 54 9.80 -2.05 0.71
CA GLY A 54 8.44 -2.23 0.20
C GLY A 54 7.78 -0.92 -0.28
N ALA A 55 8.42 0.22 -0.05
CA ALA A 55 7.87 1.53 -0.38
C ALA A 55 7.70 1.70 -1.89
N ARG A 56 6.55 2.25 -2.30
CA ARG A 56 6.28 2.61 -3.70
C ARG A 56 6.95 3.93 -4.03
N TYR A 57 7.48 4.05 -5.25
CA TYR A 57 7.92 5.35 -5.74
C TYR A 57 6.69 6.21 -6.09
N GLN A 58 6.77 7.52 -5.80
CA GLN A 58 5.66 8.45 -6.01
C GLN A 58 6.05 9.62 -6.93
N GLY A 59 5.03 10.30 -7.46
CA GLY A 59 5.14 11.52 -8.24
C GLY A 59 6.14 11.45 -9.39
N VAL A 60 7.07 12.40 -9.44
CA VAL A 60 8.06 12.51 -10.53
C VAL A 60 8.94 11.27 -10.62
N ASN A 61 9.29 10.67 -9.48
CA ASN A 61 10.12 9.48 -9.47
C ASN A 61 9.36 8.27 -10.03
N LEU A 62 8.07 8.14 -9.71
CA LEU A 62 7.21 7.14 -10.35
C LEU A 62 7.21 7.31 -11.87
N LEU A 63 6.92 8.52 -12.35
CA LEU A 63 6.90 8.83 -13.79
C LEU A 63 8.23 8.46 -14.48
N ARG A 64 9.37 8.81 -13.87
CA ARG A 64 10.70 8.47 -14.40
C ARG A 64 10.91 6.97 -14.53
N LEU A 65 10.49 6.20 -13.53
CA LEU A 65 10.64 4.75 -13.53
C LEU A 65 9.70 4.08 -14.53
N LEU A 66 8.47 4.56 -14.68
CA LEU A 66 7.53 4.04 -15.68
C LEU A 66 8.04 4.24 -17.11
N ILE A 67 8.54 5.46 -17.42
CA ILE A 67 9.16 5.73 -18.72
C ILE A 67 10.41 4.87 -18.91
N ALA A 68 11.25 4.73 -17.88
CA ALA A 68 12.44 3.89 -17.96
C ALA A 68 12.13 2.39 -18.13
N SER A 69 11.07 1.87 -17.49
CA SER A 69 10.55 0.52 -17.71
C SER A 69 10.11 0.33 -19.14
N ALA A 70 9.32 1.26 -19.69
CA ALA A 70 8.84 1.19 -21.06
C ALA A 70 9.99 1.22 -22.09
N VAL A 71 10.93 2.16 -21.93
CA VAL A 71 12.10 2.29 -22.83
C VAL A 71 13.06 1.10 -22.69
N GLY A 72 13.27 0.64 -21.46
CA GLY A 72 14.13 -0.51 -21.14
C GLY A 72 13.50 -1.86 -21.43
N LYS A 73 12.17 -1.89 -21.64
CA LYS A 73 11.34 -3.11 -21.69
C LYS A 73 11.52 -3.98 -20.45
N TYR A 74 11.55 -3.35 -19.28
CA TYR A 74 11.63 -4.07 -18.01
C TYR A 74 10.24 -4.56 -17.59
N GLU A 75 10.19 -5.82 -17.19
CA GLU A 75 9.08 -6.58 -16.65
C GLU A 75 9.12 -6.69 -15.12
N ASP A 76 10.22 -6.29 -14.48
CA ASP A 76 10.33 -6.24 -13.02
C ASP A 76 10.08 -4.82 -12.50
N SER A 77 9.12 -4.66 -11.59
CA SER A 77 8.79 -3.37 -10.96
C SER A 77 9.72 -2.99 -9.81
N ARG A 78 10.68 -3.84 -9.44
CA ARG A 78 11.59 -3.56 -8.32
C ARG A 78 12.77 -2.70 -8.78
N TRP A 79 13.00 -1.61 -8.07
CA TRP A 79 14.12 -0.69 -8.30
C TRP A 79 14.90 -0.46 -7.01
N MET A 80 16.23 -0.57 -7.07
CA MET A 80 17.07 -0.36 -5.90
C MET A 80 18.38 0.35 -6.24
N THR A 81 18.99 0.99 -5.24
CA THR A 81 20.29 1.63 -5.38
C THR A 81 21.44 0.61 -5.40
N LEU A 82 22.59 1.00 -5.95
CA LEU A 82 23.80 0.17 -5.88
C LEU A 82 24.21 -0.14 -4.43
N LYS A 83 24.07 0.82 -3.51
CA LYS A 83 24.38 0.63 -2.09
C LYS A 83 23.48 -0.45 -1.46
N GLN A 84 22.18 -0.41 -1.79
CA GLN A 84 21.20 -1.41 -1.37
C GLN A 84 21.52 -2.80 -1.94
N ALA A 85 21.81 -2.90 -3.24
CA ALA A 85 22.19 -4.16 -3.88
C ALA A 85 23.43 -4.79 -3.22
N ASN A 86 24.49 -4.00 -3.03
CA ASN A 86 25.73 -4.48 -2.40
C ASN A 86 25.52 -4.92 -0.95
N LYS A 87 24.68 -4.22 -0.18
CA LYS A 87 24.36 -4.57 1.22
C LYS A 87 23.65 -5.94 1.31
N GLN A 88 22.84 -6.28 0.32
CA GLN A 88 22.16 -7.58 0.20
C GLN A 88 23.01 -8.66 -0.48
N GLY A 89 24.26 -8.37 -0.84
CA GLY A 89 25.14 -9.30 -1.54
C GLY A 89 24.83 -9.49 -3.03
N TYR A 90 23.94 -8.67 -3.60
CA TYR A 90 23.60 -8.70 -5.02
C TYR A 90 24.66 -7.98 -5.87
N ARG A 91 24.70 -8.30 -7.16
CA ARG A 91 25.69 -7.72 -8.10
C ARG A 91 25.01 -7.08 -9.29
N ILE A 92 25.31 -5.81 -9.55
CA ILE A 92 24.81 -5.14 -10.74
C ILE A 92 25.55 -5.63 -11.99
N LYS A 93 24.81 -6.01 -13.02
CA LYS A 93 25.36 -6.50 -14.30
C LYS A 93 26.25 -5.45 -14.96
N LYS A 94 27.34 -5.89 -15.56
CA LYS A 94 28.26 -5.00 -16.29
C LYS A 94 27.53 -4.34 -17.47
N GLY A 95 27.59 -3.01 -17.54
CA GLY A 95 26.92 -2.22 -18.59
C GLY A 95 25.47 -1.82 -18.26
N ALA A 96 24.96 -2.16 -17.07
CA ALA A 96 23.66 -1.69 -16.60
C ALA A 96 23.57 -0.16 -16.59
N LYS A 97 22.40 0.36 -16.98
CA LYS A 97 22.11 1.80 -17.00
C LYS A 97 21.21 2.15 -15.83
N SER A 98 21.69 3.03 -14.95
CA SER A 98 20.90 3.56 -13.84
C SER A 98 19.88 4.60 -14.30
N VAL A 99 18.78 4.72 -13.57
CA VAL A 99 17.84 5.85 -13.65
C VAL A 99 18.12 6.83 -12.51
N LEU A 100 18.15 8.13 -12.83
CA LEU A 100 18.32 9.19 -11.83
C LEU A 100 16.96 9.55 -11.24
N LEU A 101 16.87 9.54 -9.91
CA LEU A 101 15.71 9.98 -9.14
C LEU A 101 16.07 11.22 -8.33
N GLU A 102 15.09 12.08 -8.11
CA GLU A 102 15.25 13.35 -7.40
C GLU A 102 14.61 13.28 -6.00
N LYS A 103 15.28 13.88 -5.01
CA LYS A 103 14.77 14.04 -3.64
C LYS A 103 14.94 15.50 -3.24
N TRP A 104 13.83 16.18 -2.99
CA TRP A 104 13.86 17.54 -2.44
C TRP A 104 14.02 17.49 -0.93
N VAL A 105 14.95 18.29 -0.42
CA VAL A 105 15.20 18.45 1.02
C VAL A 105 14.64 19.79 1.46
N TRP A 106 13.55 19.73 2.21
CA TRP A 106 12.79 20.91 2.67
C TRP A 106 13.08 21.27 4.13
N SER A 107 13.63 20.34 4.89
CA SER A 107 13.92 20.48 6.31
C SER A 107 15.26 19.87 6.65
N LYS A 108 15.85 20.33 7.75
CA LYS A 108 17.03 19.73 8.36
C LYS A 108 16.78 19.53 9.85
N ILE A 109 17.48 18.57 10.43
CA ILE A 109 17.47 18.35 11.87
C ILE A 109 18.53 19.28 12.48
N VAL A 110 18.14 20.07 13.48
CA VAL A 110 19.04 20.91 14.26
C VAL A 110 18.95 20.45 15.71
N GLU A 111 20.10 20.27 16.35
CA GLU A 111 20.17 20.01 17.78
C GLU A 111 20.15 21.36 18.51
N GLU A 112 19.07 21.64 19.25
CA GLU A 112 18.94 22.81 20.12
C GLU A 112 18.95 22.33 21.59
N GLU A 113 19.67 23.03 22.45
CA GLU A 113 19.68 22.75 23.89
C GLU A 113 18.39 23.29 24.51
N ASN A 114 17.61 22.40 25.13
CA ASN A 114 16.38 22.77 25.82
C ASN A 114 16.68 23.47 27.17
N GLU A 115 15.66 24.00 27.84
CA GLU A 115 15.81 24.75 29.11
C GLU A 115 16.49 23.94 30.23
N ASN A 116 16.59 22.62 30.07
CA ASN A 116 17.19 21.68 31.01
C ASN A 116 18.64 21.27 30.65
N GLY A 117 19.21 21.76 29.55
CA GLY A 117 20.57 21.41 29.11
C GLY A 117 20.66 20.12 28.28
N GLU A 118 19.53 19.57 27.82
CA GLU A 118 19.50 18.39 26.96
C GLU A 118 19.39 18.81 25.48
N LEU A 119 20.15 18.15 24.61
CA LEU A 119 20.11 18.39 23.17
C LEU A 119 18.86 17.73 22.57
N GLU A 120 17.87 18.55 22.21
CA GLU A 120 16.69 18.10 21.48
C GLU A 120 16.89 18.27 19.97
N LYS A 121 16.59 17.20 19.23
CA LYS A 121 16.57 17.22 17.76
C LYS A 121 15.27 17.84 17.27
N LYS A 122 15.38 19.01 16.64
CA LYS A 122 14.24 19.74 16.10
C LYS A 122 14.30 19.80 14.59
N ILE A 123 13.19 19.52 13.93
CA ILE A 123 13.06 19.61 12.48
C ILE A 123 12.79 21.08 12.12
N VAL A 124 13.75 21.71 11.45
CA VAL A 124 13.66 23.11 11.01
C VAL A 124 13.51 23.16 9.50
N LYS A 125 12.45 23.84 9.01
CA LYS A 125 12.26 24.09 7.58
C LYS A 125 13.39 24.95 7.03
N LEU A 126 13.96 24.54 5.91
CA LEU A 126 15.01 25.26 5.21
C LEU A 126 14.42 26.49 4.53
N ARG A 127 15.07 27.63 4.68
CA ARG A 127 14.73 28.87 3.94
C ARG A 127 14.87 28.67 2.43
N ASN A 128 15.87 27.89 2.03
CA ASN A 128 16.16 27.57 0.64
C ASN A 128 16.24 26.04 0.51
N PRO A 129 15.12 25.39 0.16
CA PRO A 129 15.11 23.97 -0.18
C PRO A 129 16.08 23.69 -1.31
N TYR A 130 16.69 22.52 -1.29
CA TYR A 130 17.62 22.08 -2.33
C TYR A 130 17.28 20.68 -2.80
N VAL A 131 17.69 20.38 -4.03
CA VAL A 131 17.47 19.07 -4.64
C VAL A 131 18.72 18.22 -4.50
N ASN A 132 18.53 17.00 -4.00
CA ASN A 132 19.48 15.92 -4.07
C ASN A 132 19.01 14.89 -5.12
N PHE A 133 19.89 14.00 -5.53
CA PHE A 133 19.56 12.93 -6.45
C PHE A 133 20.23 11.63 -6.04
N PHE A 134 19.63 10.53 -6.45
CA PHE A 134 20.20 9.20 -6.30
C PHE A 134 19.92 8.39 -7.55
N ARG A 135 20.58 7.24 -7.66
CA ARG A 135 20.51 6.38 -8.84
C ARG A 135 20.02 5.01 -8.45
N VAL A 136 19.03 4.53 -9.19
CA VAL A 136 18.46 3.19 -9.03
C VAL A 136 18.66 2.38 -10.29
N PHE A 137 18.67 1.07 -10.11
CA PHE A 137 18.77 0.07 -11.16
C PHE A 137 17.55 -0.82 -11.08
N ASN A 138 17.08 -1.26 -12.24
CA ASN A 138 15.99 -2.22 -12.29
C ASN A 138 16.50 -3.58 -11.80
N ALA A 139 15.66 -4.34 -11.11
CA ALA A 139 15.99 -5.68 -10.62
C ALA A 139 16.50 -6.64 -11.70
N GLU A 140 16.01 -6.54 -12.94
CA GLU A 140 16.53 -7.36 -14.05
C GLU A 140 17.99 -7.06 -14.40
N GLN A 141 18.51 -5.90 -13.98
CA GLN A 141 19.91 -5.53 -14.15
C GLN A 141 20.79 -6.02 -12.99
N ILE A 142 20.23 -6.78 -12.04
CA ILE A 142 20.88 -7.19 -10.80
C ILE A 142 20.90 -8.73 -10.70
N ASP A 143 22.08 -9.30 -10.56
CA ASP A 143 22.27 -10.72 -10.31
C ASP A 143 22.07 -11.03 -8.82
N GLY A 144 21.36 -12.13 -8.53
CA GLY A 144 21.10 -12.61 -7.18
C GLY A 144 19.79 -12.14 -6.57
N ILE A 145 19.06 -11.23 -7.23
CA ILE A 145 17.70 -10.89 -6.81
C ILE A 145 16.75 -12.05 -7.16
N GLY A 146 15.80 -12.35 -6.25
CA GLY A 146 14.84 -13.44 -6.42
C GLY A 146 13.92 -13.25 -7.64
N PRO A 147 13.03 -14.21 -7.94
CA PRO A 147 12.17 -14.16 -9.13
C PRO A 147 11.28 -12.91 -9.14
N ILE A 148 10.85 -12.52 -10.35
CA ILE A 148 9.91 -11.41 -10.55
C ILE A 148 8.60 -11.73 -9.79
N PRO A 149 8.11 -10.84 -8.93
CA PRO A 149 6.82 -11.01 -8.27
C PRO A 149 5.70 -11.14 -9.30
N LYS A 150 4.78 -12.08 -9.08
CA LYS A 150 3.59 -12.20 -9.93
C LYS A 150 2.57 -11.14 -9.50
N VAL A 151 2.10 -10.33 -10.44
CA VAL A 151 0.93 -9.48 -10.24
C VAL A 151 -0.31 -10.32 -10.53
N ILE A 152 -1.23 -10.35 -9.58
CA ILE A 152 -2.54 -10.98 -9.76
C ILE A 152 -3.50 -9.86 -10.17
N PRO A 153 -4.05 -9.89 -11.40
CA PRO A 153 -5.02 -8.89 -11.81
C PRO A 153 -6.27 -8.95 -10.95
N MET A 154 -6.85 -7.78 -10.67
CA MET A 154 -8.15 -7.68 -10.03
C MET A 154 -9.23 -8.29 -10.93
N GLU A 155 -10.14 -9.06 -10.34
CA GLU A 155 -11.26 -9.64 -11.08
C GLU A 155 -12.22 -8.55 -11.55
N LYS A 156 -12.86 -8.75 -12.71
CA LYS A 156 -13.70 -7.71 -13.33
C LYS A 156 -14.81 -7.21 -12.40
N ASN A 157 -15.48 -8.12 -11.69
CA ASN A 157 -16.57 -7.74 -10.79
C ASN A 157 -16.09 -6.93 -9.59
N GLU A 158 -14.89 -7.23 -9.08
CA GLU A 158 -14.26 -6.48 -7.99
C GLU A 158 -13.89 -5.08 -8.45
N MET A 159 -13.30 -4.96 -9.65
CA MET A 159 -12.97 -3.68 -10.27
C MET A 159 -14.21 -2.80 -10.47
N LEU A 160 -15.31 -3.37 -10.96
CA LEU A 160 -16.56 -2.63 -11.14
C LEU A 160 -17.17 -2.19 -9.81
N LYS A 161 -17.09 -3.02 -8.77
CA LYS A 161 -17.57 -2.65 -7.43
C LYS A 161 -16.75 -1.50 -6.86
N LEU A 162 -15.42 -1.62 -6.92
CA LEU A 162 -14.48 -0.58 -6.49
C LEU A 162 -14.75 0.75 -7.21
N ALA A 163 -14.99 0.68 -8.52
CA ALA A 163 -15.32 1.84 -9.33
C ALA A 163 -16.59 2.56 -8.86
N GLU A 164 -17.68 1.83 -8.60
CA GLU A 164 -18.91 2.45 -8.09
C GLU A 164 -18.71 3.05 -6.70
N GLU A 165 -17.92 2.40 -5.84
CA GLU A 165 -17.60 2.92 -4.50
C GLU A 165 -16.76 4.21 -4.58
N VAL A 166 -15.82 4.31 -5.52
CA VAL A 166 -15.04 5.54 -5.79
C VAL A 166 -15.92 6.66 -6.34
N ILE A 167 -16.84 6.35 -7.24
CA ILE A 167 -17.82 7.32 -7.74
C ILE A 167 -18.69 7.83 -6.59
N ALA A 168 -19.16 6.92 -5.73
CA ALA A 168 -19.98 7.25 -4.57
C ALA A 168 -19.24 8.07 -3.51
N SER A 169 -17.91 7.97 -3.42
CA SER A 169 -17.09 8.77 -2.52
C SER A 169 -16.79 10.17 -3.06
N SER A 170 -17.28 10.56 -4.23
CA SER A 170 -17.09 11.91 -4.78
C SER A 170 -17.71 12.97 -3.86
N GLN A 171 -16.91 13.95 -3.44
CA GLN A 171 -17.42 15.15 -2.75
C GLN A 171 -18.13 16.13 -3.69
N CYS A 172 -17.99 15.96 -5.01
CA CYS A 172 -18.70 16.73 -6.03
C CYS A 172 -19.90 15.93 -6.54
N GLU A 173 -21.06 16.57 -6.68
CA GLU A 173 -22.28 15.91 -7.16
C GLU A 173 -22.09 15.46 -8.62
N ILE A 174 -22.31 14.17 -8.87
CA ILE A 174 -22.27 13.57 -10.22
C ILE A 174 -23.71 13.43 -10.74
N VAL A 175 -24.00 14.10 -11.85
CA VAL A 175 -25.32 14.14 -12.48
C VAL A 175 -25.26 13.51 -13.87
N GLU A 176 -25.90 12.35 -14.01
CA GLU A 176 -26.16 11.74 -15.32
C GLU A 176 -27.39 12.41 -15.96
N SER A 177 -27.22 12.99 -17.16
CA SER A 177 -28.27 13.70 -17.87
C SER A 177 -28.22 13.43 -19.37
N MET A 178 -29.34 13.63 -20.08
CA MET A 178 -29.44 13.41 -21.53
C MET A 178 -28.66 14.47 -22.31
N GLN A 179 -27.33 14.32 -22.35
CA GLN A 179 -26.40 15.20 -23.05
C GLN A 179 -25.29 14.40 -23.75
N ASN A 180 -24.55 15.05 -24.65
CA ASN A 180 -23.53 14.39 -25.48
C ASN A 180 -22.09 14.68 -25.02
N ARG A 181 -21.91 15.26 -23.82
CA ARG A 181 -20.60 15.73 -23.34
C ARG A 181 -20.46 15.40 -21.87
N ALA A 182 -19.27 14.98 -21.44
CA ALA A 182 -18.90 14.97 -20.04
C ALA A 182 -18.13 16.26 -19.72
N TYR A 183 -18.34 16.81 -18.53
CA TYR A 183 -17.55 17.94 -18.03
C TYR A 183 -17.81 18.17 -16.53
N TYR A 184 -16.80 18.67 -15.83
CA TYR A 184 -16.94 19.35 -14.56
C TYR A 184 -17.31 20.84 -14.74
N SER A 185 -18.27 21.33 -13.94
CA SER A 185 -18.72 22.73 -13.91
C SER A 185 -18.19 23.44 -12.66
N PRO A 186 -17.11 24.25 -12.75
CA PRO A 186 -16.54 24.94 -11.58
C PRO A 186 -17.51 25.93 -10.91
N LYS A 187 -18.47 26.45 -11.67
CA LYS A 187 -19.44 27.44 -11.18
C LYS A 187 -20.54 26.79 -10.32
N GLU A 188 -20.98 25.60 -10.72
CA GLU A 188 -22.08 24.89 -10.04
C GLU A 188 -21.56 23.84 -9.07
N ASP A 189 -20.26 23.55 -9.11
CA ASP A 189 -19.61 22.43 -8.43
C ASP A 189 -20.31 21.09 -8.70
N LYS A 190 -20.48 20.77 -9.99
CA LYS A 190 -21.12 19.53 -10.45
C LYS A 190 -20.34 18.87 -11.57
N ILE A 191 -20.28 17.55 -11.55
CA ILE A 191 -19.82 16.73 -12.65
C ILE A 191 -21.06 16.32 -13.47
N MET A 192 -21.06 16.67 -14.74
CA MET A 192 -22.16 16.40 -15.66
C MET A 192 -21.74 15.30 -16.63
N LEU A 193 -22.43 14.17 -16.61
CA LEU A 193 -22.13 13.02 -17.47
C LEU A 193 -23.32 12.70 -18.40
N PRO A 194 -23.08 12.22 -19.62
CA PRO A 194 -24.07 11.49 -20.40
C PRO A 194 -24.56 10.24 -19.66
N PRO A 195 -25.71 9.66 -20.04
CA PRO A 195 -26.15 8.39 -19.48
C PRO A 195 -25.12 7.29 -19.81
N ARG A 196 -24.91 6.35 -18.89
CA ARG A 196 -23.96 5.23 -19.05
C ARG A 196 -24.08 4.49 -20.39
N ASP A 197 -25.30 4.30 -20.90
CA ASP A 197 -25.56 3.61 -22.18
C ASP A 197 -25.01 4.33 -23.43
N TYR A 198 -24.59 5.60 -23.30
CA TYR A 198 -23.99 6.37 -24.40
C TYR A 198 -22.50 6.07 -24.55
N PHE A 199 -21.90 5.43 -23.55
CA PHE A 199 -20.50 5.03 -23.57
C PHE A 199 -20.36 3.64 -24.20
N LYS A 200 -19.20 3.41 -24.84
CA LYS A 200 -18.91 2.13 -25.50
C LYS A 200 -18.80 0.96 -24.50
N SER A 201 -18.41 1.26 -23.26
CA SER A 201 -18.25 0.29 -22.18
C SER A 201 -18.32 0.99 -20.83
N GLN A 202 -18.47 0.21 -19.76
CA GLN A 202 -18.45 0.72 -18.38
C GLN A 202 -17.06 1.25 -18.02
N GLU A 203 -16.00 0.65 -18.55
CA GLU A 203 -14.62 1.11 -18.38
C GLU A 203 -14.40 2.49 -19.04
N ALA A 204 -15.04 2.76 -20.19
CA ALA A 204 -14.99 4.06 -20.84
C ALA A 204 -15.76 5.14 -20.07
N PHE A 205 -16.93 4.79 -19.53
CA PHE A 205 -17.67 5.67 -18.62
C PHE A 205 -16.83 6.02 -17.38
N LEU A 206 -16.19 5.02 -16.79
CA LEU A 206 -15.37 5.20 -15.60
C LEU A 206 -14.14 6.07 -15.88
N ALA A 207 -13.45 5.88 -16.99
CA ALA A 207 -12.28 6.70 -17.35
C ALA A 207 -12.64 8.18 -17.40
N VAL A 208 -13.73 8.50 -18.09
CA VAL A 208 -14.24 9.87 -18.21
C VAL A 208 -14.70 10.39 -16.84
N THR A 209 -15.37 9.56 -16.04
CA THR A 209 -15.82 9.97 -14.71
C THR A 209 -14.63 10.32 -13.80
N LEU A 210 -13.58 9.50 -13.78
CA LEU A 210 -12.39 9.76 -12.95
C LEU A 210 -11.60 10.98 -13.43
N HIS A 211 -11.59 11.26 -14.73
CA HIS A 211 -11.06 12.50 -15.30
C HIS A 211 -11.82 13.73 -14.80
N GLU A 212 -13.16 13.71 -14.87
CA GLU A 212 -13.97 14.83 -14.38
C GLU A 212 -13.92 14.97 -12.85
N MET A 213 -13.82 13.86 -12.12
CA MET A 213 -13.55 13.87 -10.67
C MET A 213 -12.20 14.54 -10.38
N SER A 214 -11.17 14.27 -11.18
CA SER A 214 -9.86 14.90 -11.05
C SER A 214 -9.94 16.42 -11.24
N HIS A 215 -10.70 16.90 -12.23
CA HIS A 215 -10.99 18.33 -12.38
C HIS A 215 -11.74 18.90 -11.17
N SER A 216 -12.72 18.16 -10.64
CA SER A 216 -13.51 18.63 -9.51
C SER A 216 -12.63 18.98 -8.31
N THR A 217 -11.58 18.21 -8.02
CA THR A 217 -10.66 18.49 -6.91
C THR A 217 -10.02 19.88 -6.97
N GLY A 218 -9.98 20.53 -8.14
CA GLY A 218 -9.47 21.90 -8.29
C GLY A 218 -10.36 23.00 -7.72
N HIS A 219 -11.58 22.71 -7.24
CA HIS A 219 -12.48 23.70 -6.64
C HIS A 219 -11.84 24.45 -5.45
N PRO A 220 -12.20 25.72 -5.19
CA PRO A 220 -11.64 26.51 -4.09
C PRO A 220 -11.74 25.89 -2.70
N ASP A 221 -12.78 25.09 -2.45
CA ASP A 221 -12.98 24.41 -1.16
C ASP A 221 -12.22 23.06 -1.05
N ARG A 222 -11.45 22.70 -2.09
CA ARG A 222 -10.67 21.45 -2.19
C ARG A 222 -9.18 21.77 -2.37
N LEU A 223 -8.57 21.39 -3.49
CA LEU A 223 -7.16 21.66 -3.79
C LEU A 223 -6.92 23.05 -4.38
N ASN A 224 -7.98 23.82 -4.64
CA ASN A 224 -7.93 25.23 -5.04
C ASN A 224 -6.94 25.52 -6.20
N ARG A 225 -7.04 24.71 -7.25
CA ARG A 225 -6.23 24.89 -8.47
C ARG A 225 -6.88 25.92 -9.40
N PRO A 226 -6.11 26.61 -10.25
CA PRO A 226 -6.64 27.56 -11.21
C PRO A 226 -7.33 26.82 -12.37
N ILE A 227 -8.60 26.48 -12.19
CA ILE A 227 -9.39 25.65 -13.13
C ILE A 227 -10.35 26.45 -14.03
N VAL A 228 -10.62 27.72 -13.72
CA VAL A 228 -11.50 28.58 -14.52
C VAL A 228 -10.70 29.19 -15.68
N ASN A 229 -10.45 28.38 -16.70
CA ASN A 229 -9.66 28.75 -17.87
C ASN A 229 -10.51 28.73 -19.15
N LYS A 230 -10.07 29.46 -20.17
CA LYS A 230 -10.73 29.44 -21.47
C LYS A 230 -10.18 28.28 -22.30
N PHE A 231 -11.06 27.51 -22.94
CA PHE A 231 -10.67 26.42 -23.83
C PHE A 231 -9.61 26.87 -24.84
N GLY A 232 -8.56 26.07 -24.98
CA GLY A 232 -7.44 26.30 -25.89
C GLY A 232 -6.37 27.29 -25.39
N THR A 233 -6.46 27.80 -24.17
CA THR A 233 -5.35 28.57 -23.57
C THR A 233 -4.30 27.65 -22.94
N PRO A 234 -3.06 28.13 -22.74
CA PRO A 234 -2.03 27.37 -22.03
C PRO A 234 -2.45 26.95 -20.62
N GLU A 235 -3.19 27.80 -19.91
CA GLU A 235 -3.68 27.51 -18.55
C GLU A 235 -4.70 26.37 -18.56
N TYR A 236 -5.59 26.35 -19.56
CA TYR A 236 -6.51 25.24 -19.77
C TYR A 236 -5.75 23.94 -20.05
N ALA A 237 -4.76 23.97 -20.94
CA ALA A 237 -3.93 22.80 -21.25
C ALA A 237 -3.14 22.28 -20.02
N LYS A 238 -2.72 23.15 -19.12
CA LYS A 238 -2.08 22.76 -17.84
C LYS A 238 -3.05 22.01 -16.92
N GLU A 239 -4.29 22.46 -16.82
CA GLU A 239 -5.27 21.77 -15.97
C GLU A 239 -5.73 20.43 -16.56
N GLU A 240 -5.87 20.33 -17.89
CA GLU A 240 -6.07 19.02 -18.54
C GLU A 240 -4.90 18.07 -18.23
N LEU A 241 -3.66 18.56 -18.31
CA LEU A 241 -2.48 17.75 -17.95
C LEU A 241 -2.53 17.28 -16.48
N ASN A 242 -2.98 18.13 -15.55
CA ASN A 242 -3.17 17.76 -14.16
C ASN A 242 -4.22 16.65 -14.02
N ALA A 243 -5.39 16.81 -14.65
CA ALA A 243 -6.51 15.88 -14.54
C ALA A 243 -6.21 14.51 -15.17
N GLU A 244 -5.46 14.49 -16.26
CA GLU A 244 -5.08 13.28 -16.97
C GLU A 244 -4.07 12.47 -16.17
N PHE A 245 -3.03 13.12 -15.64
CA PHE A 245 -2.11 12.43 -14.74
C PHE A 245 -2.77 12.09 -13.41
N GLY A 246 -3.70 12.91 -12.91
CA GLY A 246 -4.41 12.67 -11.65
C GLY A 246 -5.30 11.43 -11.73
N SER A 247 -6.14 11.37 -12.76
CA SER A 247 -6.93 10.17 -13.07
C SER A 247 -6.01 8.99 -13.41
N ALA A 248 -4.85 9.23 -14.02
CA ALA A 248 -3.85 8.20 -14.24
C ALA A 248 -3.33 7.61 -12.92
N PHE A 249 -2.89 8.43 -11.98
CA PHE A 249 -2.34 7.92 -10.72
C PHE A 249 -3.42 7.25 -9.88
N LEU A 250 -4.65 7.79 -9.89
CA LEU A 250 -5.76 7.21 -9.14
C LEU A 250 -6.05 5.76 -9.54
N GLN A 251 -6.21 5.44 -10.83
CA GLN A 251 -6.51 4.05 -11.19
C GLN A 251 -5.28 3.12 -10.89
N MET A 252 -4.05 3.64 -10.83
CA MET A 252 -2.81 2.87 -10.59
C MET A 252 -2.76 2.47 -9.13
N ASP A 253 -3.07 3.43 -8.26
CA ASP A 253 -3.15 3.23 -6.83
C ASP A 253 -4.29 2.27 -6.46
N LEU A 254 -5.42 2.36 -7.18
CA LEU A 254 -6.59 1.48 -7.02
C LEU A 254 -6.44 0.12 -7.74
N GLY A 255 -5.44 -0.06 -8.60
CA GLY A 255 -5.29 -1.28 -9.40
C GLY A 255 -6.39 -1.51 -10.45
N ILE A 256 -7.11 -0.45 -10.84
CA ILE A 256 -8.17 -0.49 -11.84
C ILE A 256 -7.55 -0.42 -13.24
N LYS A 257 -7.87 -1.40 -14.08
CA LYS A 257 -7.47 -1.41 -15.50
C LYS A 257 -8.66 -1.04 -16.38
N LEU A 258 -8.61 0.15 -17.00
CA LEU A 258 -9.61 0.59 -17.97
C LEU A 258 -9.22 0.13 -19.39
N SER A 259 -10.22 -0.03 -20.28
CA SER A 259 -9.98 -0.59 -21.62
C SER A 259 -9.29 0.40 -22.56
N ASP A 260 -8.62 -0.16 -23.57
CA ASP A 260 -7.87 0.58 -24.59
C ASP A 260 -8.70 1.63 -25.35
N GLU A 261 -10.01 1.43 -25.48
CA GLU A 261 -10.90 2.37 -26.18
C GLU A 261 -11.25 3.61 -25.35
N ALA A 262 -11.11 3.56 -24.01
CA ALA A 262 -11.48 4.64 -23.11
C ALA A 262 -10.53 5.85 -23.19
N ILE A 263 -9.28 5.62 -23.62
CA ILE A 263 -8.18 6.61 -23.63
C ILE A 263 -8.04 7.31 -25.01
N ASN A 264 -8.86 6.96 -26.01
CA ASN A 264 -8.62 7.37 -27.40
C ASN A 264 -9.20 8.74 -27.82
N ASP A 265 -9.86 9.51 -26.95
CA ASP A 265 -10.42 10.83 -27.30
C ASP A 265 -9.52 12.04 -26.93
N HIS A 266 -8.34 11.82 -26.37
CA HIS A 266 -7.47 12.89 -25.85
C HIS A 266 -6.50 13.50 -26.89
N ALA A 267 -6.61 13.13 -28.17
CA ALA A 267 -5.66 13.55 -29.22
C ALA A 267 -5.56 15.08 -29.41
N ALA A 268 -6.66 15.82 -29.18
CA ALA A 268 -6.65 17.27 -29.26
C ALA A 268 -5.85 17.93 -28.11
N TYR A 269 -5.85 17.31 -26.93
CA TYR A 269 -5.14 17.80 -25.75
C TYR A 269 -3.64 17.52 -25.84
N LEU A 270 -3.26 16.38 -26.41
CA LEU A 270 -1.85 15.99 -26.63
C LEU A 270 -1.04 17.08 -27.36
N HIS A 271 -1.61 17.74 -28.37
CA HIS A 271 -0.93 18.84 -29.08
C HIS A 271 -0.78 20.11 -28.22
N SER A 272 -1.78 20.43 -27.40
CA SER A 272 -1.71 21.56 -26.48
C SER A 272 -0.68 21.33 -25.37
N TRP A 273 -0.49 20.08 -24.93
CA TRP A 273 0.52 19.72 -23.94
C TRP A 273 1.93 19.89 -24.48
N ILE A 274 2.19 19.45 -25.73
CA ILE A 274 3.50 19.65 -26.36
C ILE A 274 3.90 21.12 -26.29
N SER A 275 3.01 22.04 -26.66
CA SER A 275 3.32 23.47 -26.62
C SER A 275 3.61 23.98 -25.20
N VAL A 276 2.87 23.53 -24.19
CA VAL A 276 3.13 23.89 -22.79
C VAL A 276 4.49 23.37 -22.32
N LEU A 277 4.82 22.11 -22.66
CA LEU A 277 6.04 21.44 -22.25
C LEU A 277 7.30 21.93 -22.98
N GLU A 278 7.17 22.29 -24.27
CA GLU A 278 8.27 22.91 -25.05
C GLU A 278 8.60 24.31 -24.52
N ASN A 279 7.61 25.05 -24.01
CA ASN A 279 7.81 26.38 -23.44
C ASN A 279 8.42 26.35 -22.02
N ASP A 280 7.95 25.47 -21.15
CA ASP A 280 8.54 25.26 -19.82
C ASP A 280 8.53 23.78 -19.42
N PRO A 281 9.69 23.09 -19.49
CA PRO A 281 9.85 21.70 -19.08
C PRO A 281 9.43 21.44 -17.63
N ASN A 282 9.49 22.45 -16.74
CA ASN A 282 9.10 22.29 -15.35
C ASN A 282 7.58 22.12 -15.18
N GLU A 283 6.76 22.42 -16.21
CA GLU A 283 5.31 22.21 -16.15
C GLU A 283 4.95 20.73 -16.02
N LEU A 284 5.72 19.82 -16.62
CA LEU A 284 5.49 18.38 -16.43
C LEU A 284 5.59 18.01 -14.94
N PHE A 285 6.61 18.52 -14.26
CA PHE A 285 6.90 18.20 -12.86
C PHE A 285 5.87 18.84 -11.93
N ARG A 286 5.39 20.05 -12.25
CA ARG A 286 4.27 20.68 -11.55
C ARG A 286 2.98 19.88 -11.74
N ALA A 287 2.70 19.45 -12.97
CA ALA A 287 1.49 18.69 -13.25
C ALA A 287 1.48 17.33 -12.57
N VAL A 288 2.62 16.62 -12.56
CA VAL A 288 2.78 15.35 -11.84
C VAL A 288 2.65 15.51 -10.33
N HIS A 289 3.14 16.62 -9.77
CA HIS A 289 2.93 16.93 -8.36
C HIS A 289 1.45 17.15 -8.04
N ASN A 290 0.78 18.02 -8.80
CA ASN A 290 -0.66 18.25 -8.67
C ASN A 290 -1.46 16.94 -8.84
N ALA A 291 -1.07 16.10 -9.81
CA ALA A 291 -1.69 14.80 -10.06
C ALA A 291 -1.55 13.84 -8.88
N SER A 292 -0.42 13.88 -8.17
CA SER A 292 -0.24 13.09 -6.95
C SER A 292 -1.22 13.58 -5.87
N GLU A 293 -1.32 14.90 -5.66
CA GLU A 293 -2.28 15.47 -4.70
C GLU A 293 -3.75 15.17 -5.08
N ILE A 294 -4.07 15.14 -6.38
CA ILE A 294 -5.39 14.72 -6.88
C ILE A 294 -5.67 13.26 -6.49
N SER A 295 -4.73 12.37 -6.78
CA SER A 295 -4.86 10.93 -6.47
C SER A 295 -5.05 10.72 -4.98
N ASP A 296 -4.14 11.29 -4.16
CA ASP A 296 -4.15 11.19 -2.71
C ASP A 296 -5.50 11.67 -2.15
N TYR A 297 -5.97 12.84 -2.57
CA TYR A 297 -7.25 13.40 -2.12
C TYR A 297 -8.45 12.52 -2.47
N LEU A 298 -8.49 11.94 -3.68
CA LEU A 298 -9.59 11.06 -4.09
C LEU A 298 -9.52 9.70 -3.37
N ILE A 299 -8.33 9.19 -3.10
CA ILE A 299 -8.11 7.98 -2.31
C ILE A 299 -8.55 8.20 -0.85
N GLU A 300 -8.19 9.34 -0.25
CA GLU A 300 -8.61 9.71 1.11
C GLU A 300 -10.15 9.73 1.21
N ASN A 301 -10.84 10.39 0.28
CA ASN A 301 -12.31 10.39 0.23
C ASN A 301 -12.89 8.97 0.11
N TYR A 302 -12.29 8.13 -0.74
CA TYR A 302 -12.70 6.74 -0.89
C TYR A 302 -12.52 5.94 0.41
N GLN A 303 -11.38 6.12 1.11
CA GLN A 303 -11.13 5.47 2.39
C GLN A 303 -12.10 5.93 3.48
N GLU A 304 -12.42 7.22 3.54
CA GLU A 304 -13.43 7.77 4.44
C GLU A 304 -14.81 7.17 4.15
N TYR A 305 -15.22 7.14 2.88
CA TYR A 305 -16.47 6.50 2.46
C TYR A 305 -16.54 5.03 2.89
N GLN A 306 -15.46 4.26 2.69
CA GLN A 306 -15.39 2.86 3.15
C GLN A 306 -15.56 2.74 4.67
N ALA A 307 -14.91 3.60 5.44
CA ALA A 307 -15.03 3.61 6.90
C ALA A 307 -16.47 3.93 7.34
N GLU A 308 -17.14 4.86 6.67
CA GLU A 308 -18.55 5.20 6.92
C GLU A 308 -19.49 4.04 6.58
N GLN A 309 -19.35 3.43 5.39
CA GLN A 309 -20.17 2.28 5.00
C GLN A 309 -20.02 1.11 5.97
N GLN A 310 -18.78 0.83 6.39
CA GLN A 310 -18.52 -0.18 7.40
C GLN A 310 -19.24 0.16 8.71
N HIS A 311 -19.11 1.40 9.20
CA HIS A 311 -19.75 1.86 10.44
C HIS A 311 -21.29 1.76 10.39
N ASP A 312 -21.91 2.20 9.29
CA ASP A 312 -23.36 2.13 9.08
C ASP A 312 -23.88 0.68 9.06
N MET A 313 -23.12 -0.23 8.46
CA MET A 313 -23.41 -1.67 8.50
C MET A 313 -23.41 -2.18 9.95
N GLN A 314 -22.45 -1.75 10.78
CA GLN A 314 -22.38 -2.15 12.20
C GLN A 314 -23.59 -1.66 12.97
N GLN A 315 -24.02 -0.42 12.73
CA GLN A 315 -25.19 0.13 13.39
C GLN A 315 -26.49 -0.57 12.98
N LYS A 316 -26.68 -0.86 11.69
CA LYS A 316 -27.84 -1.61 11.19
C LYS A 316 -27.92 -3.00 11.80
N GLN A 317 -26.80 -3.69 11.94
CA GLN A 317 -26.80 -5.03 12.55
C GLN A 317 -27.05 -4.98 14.07
N ILE A 318 -26.44 -4.02 14.78
CA ILE A 318 -26.70 -3.79 16.21
C ILE A 318 -28.19 -3.47 16.46
N SER A 319 -28.84 -2.74 15.55
CA SER A 319 -30.28 -2.43 15.66
C SER A 319 -31.17 -3.63 15.33
N LYS A 320 -30.83 -4.45 14.32
CA LYS A 320 -31.51 -5.72 14.02
C LYS A 320 -31.54 -6.66 15.24
N ILE A 321 -30.43 -6.76 15.97
CA ILE A 321 -30.34 -7.57 17.20
C ILE A 321 -31.34 -7.12 18.28
N GLN A 322 -31.68 -5.83 18.35
CA GLN A 322 -32.67 -5.35 19.32
C GLN A 322 -34.09 -5.85 19.02
N SER A 323 -34.36 -6.24 17.78
CA SER A 323 -35.68 -6.67 17.32
C SER A 323 -35.92 -8.18 17.43
N GLU A 324 -34.91 -8.98 17.80
CA GLU A 324 -35.02 -10.44 17.86
C GLU A 324 -35.51 -10.96 19.23
N GLU A 325 -36.24 -12.08 19.20
CA GLU A 325 -36.83 -12.76 20.37
C GLU A 325 -35.76 -13.41 21.28
N LEU A 326 -35.08 -12.60 22.08
CA LEU A 326 -34.20 -12.98 23.17
C LEU A 326 -34.59 -12.19 24.42
N SER A 327 -34.26 -12.69 25.61
CA SER A 327 -34.43 -11.90 26.83
C SER A 327 -33.63 -10.59 26.72
N ASN A 328 -34.10 -9.52 27.37
CA ASN A 328 -33.38 -8.22 27.36
C ASN A 328 -31.91 -8.35 27.81
N SER A 329 -31.63 -9.31 28.71
CA SER A 329 -30.27 -9.65 29.16
C SER A 329 -29.46 -10.33 28.04
N GLY A 330 -30.03 -11.32 27.35
CA GLY A 330 -29.41 -11.98 26.20
C GLY A 330 -29.09 -11.00 25.06
N ASN A 331 -30.00 -10.08 24.77
CA ASN A 331 -29.77 -9.01 23.79
C ASN A 331 -28.67 -8.01 24.22
N ALA A 332 -28.49 -7.78 25.52
CA ALA A 332 -27.38 -6.95 26.01
C ALA A 332 -26.02 -7.66 25.88
N ILE A 333 -25.96 -8.94 26.25
CA ILE A 333 -24.75 -9.76 26.14
C ILE A 333 -24.32 -9.89 24.68
N LEU A 334 -25.26 -10.24 23.78
CA LEU A 334 -25.02 -10.36 22.35
C LEU A 334 -24.45 -9.07 21.75
N ARG A 335 -25.03 -7.90 22.08
CA ARG A 335 -24.53 -6.60 21.61
C ARG A 335 -23.11 -6.30 22.06
N VAL A 336 -22.76 -6.59 23.31
CA VAL A 336 -21.41 -6.34 23.84
C VAL A 336 -20.39 -7.30 23.23
N ALA A 337 -20.76 -8.56 22.99
CA ALA A 337 -19.92 -9.53 22.33
C ALA A 337 -19.54 -9.07 20.91
N ILE A 338 -20.53 -8.66 20.10
CA ILE A 338 -20.33 -8.17 18.73
C ILE A 338 -19.48 -6.90 18.74
N LYS A 339 -19.80 -5.93 19.60
CA LYS A 339 -19.01 -4.69 19.70
C LYS A 339 -17.54 -4.97 20.03
N ARG A 340 -17.26 -5.99 20.86
CA ARG A 340 -15.89 -6.39 21.20
C ARG A 340 -15.19 -7.11 20.06
N ALA A 341 -15.87 -8.02 19.39
CA ALA A 341 -15.29 -8.74 18.25
C ALA A 341 -14.97 -7.80 17.09
N VAL A 342 -15.90 -6.91 16.74
CA VAL A 342 -15.71 -5.91 15.69
C VAL A 342 -14.58 -4.94 16.06
N LYS A 343 -14.57 -4.41 17.28
CA LYS A 343 -13.49 -3.51 17.74
C LYS A 343 -12.12 -4.19 17.72
N ALA A 344 -12.06 -5.50 17.94
CA ALA A 344 -10.82 -6.26 17.96
C ALA A 344 -10.46 -6.87 16.58
N GLY A 345 -11.34 -6.80 15.58
CA GLY A 345 -11.17 -7.51 14.31
C GLY A 345 -11.04 -9.03 14.47
N SER A 346 -11.60 -9.60 15.54
CA SER A 346 -11.37 -11.00 15.95
C SER A 346 -12.62 -11.58 16.59
N ILE A 347 -13.04 -12.73 16.08
CA ILE A 347 -14.18 -13.51 16.60
C ILE A 347 -13.90 -13.92 18.05
N GLU A 348 -12.66 -14.28 18.36
CA GLU A 348 -12.23 -14.76 19.67
C GLU A 348 -12.47 -13.73 20.78
N ALA A 349 -12.34 -12.43 20.48
CA ALA A 349 -12.60 -11.38 21.46
C ALA A 349 -14.07 -11.33 21.91
N GLY A 350 -15.00 -11.63 20.99
CA GLY A 350 -16.43 -11.75 21.28
C GLY A 350 -16.76 -13.06 22.00
N VAL A 351 -16.21 -14.19 21.54
CA VAL A 351 -16.40 -15.51 22.18
C VAL A 351 -15.89 -15.50 23.63
N LYS A 352 -14.71 -14.94 23.88
CA LYS A 352 -14.14 -14.80 25.23
C LYS A 352 -15.00 -13.92 26.15
N TYR A 353 -15.76 -12.99 25.60
CA TYR A 353 -16.72 -12.21 26.38
C TYR A 353 -17.97 -13.04 26.72
N LEU A 354 -18.46 -13.84 25.78
CA LEU A 354 -19.59 -14.75 25.98
C LEU A 354 -19.28 -15.80 27.04
N GLU A 355 -18.13 -16.47 26.97
CA GLU A 355 -17.67 -17.45 27.97
C GLU A 355 -17.58 -16.84 29.38
N LYS A 356 -17.07 -15.61 29.49
CA LYS A 356 -17.05 -14.88 30.77
C LYS A 356 -18.44 -14.49 31.25
N SER A 357 -19.41 -14.35 30.35
CA SER A 357 -20.81 -14.08 30.69
C SER A 357 -21.54 -15.34 31.17
N GLU A 358 -21.24 -16.49 30.56
CA GLU A 358 -21.73 -17.81 30.95
C GLU A 358 -21.36 -18.14 32.40
N LEU A 359 -20.10 -17.89 32.79
CA LEU A 359 -19.61 -18.09 34.16
C LEU A 359 -20.35 -17.25 35.23
N ARG A 360 -21.00 -16.15 34.84
CA ARG A 360 -21.76 -15.29 35.77
C ARG A 360 -23.20 -15.78 35.98
N HIS A 361 -23.72 -16.59 35.06
CA HIS A 361 -25.09 -17.11 35.09
C HIS A 361 -25.12 -18.57 34.63
N PRO A 362 -24.55 -19.51 35.42
CA PRO A 362 -24.39 -20.91 35.03
C PRO A 362 -25.71 -21.66 34.83
N ASP A 363 -26.81 -21.15 35.39
CA ASP A 363 -28.11 -21.82 35.39
C ASP A 363 -28.91 -21.65 34.06
N ASP A 364 -28.49 -20.73 33.17
CA ASP A 364 -29.19 -20.40 31.91
C ASP A 364 -28.46 -20.93 30.66
N VAL A 365 -28.24 -22.24 30.62
CA VAL A 365 -27.46 -22.92 29.57
C VAL A 365 -28.04 -22.68 28.16
N GLU A 366 -29.36 -22.73 28.03
CA GLU A 366 -30.05 -22.58 26.75
C GLU A 366 -30.04 -21.13 26.24
N GLY A 367 -30.16 -20.15 27.14
CA GLY A 367 -30.02 -18.74 26.79
C GLY A 367 -28.63 -18.40 26.26
N HIS A 368 -27.58 -18.92 26.91
CA HIS A 368 -26.20 -18.71 26.44
C HIS A 368 -25.92 -19.39 25.10
N ARG A 369 -26.43 -20.62 24.89
CA ARG A 369 -26.32 -21.33 23.61
C ARG A 369 -26.91 -20.51 22.47
N LEU A 370 -28.13 -20.02 22.64
CA LEU A 370 -28.82 -19.22 21.63
C LEU A 370 -28.12 -17.88 21.36
N VAL A 371 -27.59 -17.22 22.39
CA VAL A 371 -26.79 -15.99 22.25
C VAL A 371 -25.50 -16.27 21.47
N LYS A 372 -24.84 -17.39 21.72
CA LYS A 372 -23.60 -17.78 21.03
C LYS A 372 -23.84 -18.14 19.57
N GLU A 373 -24.90 -18.90 19.27
CA GLU A 373 -25.30 -19.23 17.89
C GLU A 373 -25.61 -17.96 17.09
N LYS A 374 -26.43 -17.07 17.64
CA LYS A 374 -26.75 -15.78 17.01
C LYS A 374 -25.54 -14.86 16.89
N PHE A 375 -24.61 -14.90 17.84
CA PHE A 375 -23.35 -14.16 17.73
C PHE A 375 -22.55 -14.64 16.50
N LEU A 376 -22.40 -15.95 16.32
CA LEU A 376 -21.67 -16.52 15.19
C LEU A 376 -22.37 -16.25 13.85
N GLU A 377 -23.70 -16.40 13.78
CA GLU A 377 -24.47 -16.04 12.57
C GLU A 377 -24.28 -14.58 12.18
N ASN A 378 -24.33 -13.66 13.14
CA ASN A 378 -24.15 -12.24 12.88
C ASN A 378 -22.71 -11.87 12.50
N ILE A 379 -21.72 -12.51 13.14
CA ILE A 379 -20.30 -12.23 12.90
C ILE A 379 -19.84 -12.72 11.52
N LYS A 380 -20.43 -13.78 10.96
CA LYS A 380 -20.12 -14.28 9.60
C LYS A 380 -20.33 -13.22 8.51
N GLU A 381 -21.29 -12.31 8.70
CA GLU A 381 -21.50 -11.18 7.77
C GLU A 381 -20.46 -10.06 7.95
N PHE A 382 -19.79 -10.03 9.11
CA PHE A 382 -18.86 -8.97 9.52
C PHE A 382 -17.38 -9.27 9.26
N LEU A 383 -16.99 -10.54 9.40
CA LEU A 383 -15.62 -11.03 9.26
C LEU A 383 -15.65 -12.21 8.26
N PRO A 384 -15.12 -12.07 7.04
CA PRO A 384 -15.20 -13.13 6.02
C PRO A 384 -14.50 -14.42 6.47
N GLU A 385 -14.92 -15.55 5.87
CA GLU A 385 -14.69 -16.97 6.24
C GLU A 385 -13.26 -17.42 6.61
N GLN A 386 -12.22 -16.61 6.37
CA GLN A 386 -10.83 -16.98 6.64
C GLN A 386 -10.51 -17.23 8.13
N GLN A 387 -11.24 -16.64 9.08
CA GLN A 387 -10.97 -16.83 10.52
C GLN A 387 -11.70 -18.03 11.14
N GLU A 388 -12.77 -18.55 10.51
CA GLU A 388 -13.46 -19.76 11.00
C GLU A 388 -12.60 -21.03 10.79
N ALA A 389 -11.79 -21.03 9.72
CA ALA A 389 -10.80 -22.07 9.44
C ALA A 389 -9.68 -22.11 10.49
N ASP A 390 -9.20 -20.95 10.96
CA ASP A 390 -8.17 -20.85 11.99
C ASP A 390 -8.64 -21.40 13.35
N MET A 391 -9.93 -21.32 13.69
CA MET A 391 -10.47 -21.97 14.90
C MET A 391 -10.60 -23.50 14.73
N GLN A 392 -11.05 -23.98 13.56
CA GLN A 392 -11.14 -25.43 13.31
C GLN A 392 -9.77 -26.09 13.16
N GLU A 393 -8.74 -25.36 12.72
CA GLU A 393 -7.34 -25.81 12.76
C GLU A 393 -6.74 -25.73 14.16
N LYS A 394 -7.07 -24.72 14.98
CA LYS A 394 -6.63 -24.65 16.39
C LYS A 394 -7.27 -25.72 17.28
N GLU A 395 -8.53 -26.09 17.06
CA GLU A 395 -9.15 -27.23 17.76
C GLU A 395 -8.48 -28.56 17.38
N LYS A 396 -7.87 -28.67 16.19
CA LYS A 396 -7.04 -29.82 15.79
C LYS A 396 -5.59 -29.75 16.30
N GLN A 397 -5.07 -28.57 16.62
CA GLN A 397 -3.74 -28.39 17.21
C GLN A 397 -3.65 -28.76 18.70
N ASN A 398 -4.77 -28.93 19.39
CA ASN A 398 -4.83 -29.38 20.79
C ASN A 398 -4.75 -30.92 20.95
N VAL A 399 -3.93 -31.58 20.11
CA VAL A 399 -3.59 -33.00 20.29
C VAL A 399 -2.08 -33.07 20.51
N PHE A 400 -1.68 -33.41 21.73
CA PHE A 400 -0.27 -33.59 22.07
C PHE A 400 0.37 -34.67 21.18
N PRO A 401 1.66 -34.54 20.79
CA PRO A 401 2.35 -35.57 20.02
C PRO A 401 2.26 -36.95 20.71
N GLU A 402 2.06 -38.04 19.96
CA GLU A 402 1.89 -39.40 20.51
C GLU A 402 3.04 -39.82 21.44
N GLU A 403 4.25 -39.31 21.19
CA GLU A 403 5.44 -39.54 22.01
C GLU A 403 5.30 -38.98 23.44
N VAL A 404 4.71 -37.78 23.57
CA VAL A 404 4.47 -37.12 24.86
C VAL A 404 3.35 -37.82 25.63
N ILE A 405 2.33 -38.31 24.92
CA ILE A 405 1.23 -39.09 25.51
C ILE A 405 1.75 -40.43 26.04
N ALA A 406 2.57 -41.15 25.25
CA ALA A 406 3.15 -42.42 25.64
C ALA A 406 4.11 -42.30 26.84
N GLU A 407 4.85 -41.20 26.93
CA GLU A 407 5.78 -40.96 28.04
C GLU A 407 5.04 -40.60 29.35
N ALA A 408 3.93 -39.85 29.26
CA ALA A 408 3.04 -39.61 30.40
C ALA A 408 2.41 -40.91 30.94
N GLU A 409 1.99 -41.80 30.04
CA GLU A 409 1.48 -43.13 30.41
C GLU A 409 2.55 -44.02 31.05
N MET A 410 3.78 -44.03 30.52
CA MET A 410 4.90 -44.78 31.10
C MET A 410 5.27 -44.32 32.51
N LEU A 411 5.11 -43.03 32.79
CA LEU A 411 5.33 -42.44 34.12
C LEU A 411 4.12 -42.62 35.06
N GLY A 412 3.04 -43.26 34.59
CA GLY A 412 1.88 -43.64 35.38
C GLY A 412 0.81 -42.56 35.52
N PHE A 413 0.79 -41.55 34.65
CA PHE A 413 -0.21 -40.49 34.63
C PHE A 413 -1.36 -40.83 33.68
N SER A 414 -2.56 -40.33 34.00
CA SER A 414 -3.76 -40.60 33.21
C SER A 414 -3.97 -39.62 32.05
N SER A 415 -3.22 -38.50 32.04
CA SER A 415 -3.22 -37.49 30.97
C SER A 415 -1.95 -36.63 31.02
N VAL A 416 -1.62 -35.97 29.91
CA VAL A 416 -0.45 -35.06 29.80
C VAL A 416 -0.63 -33.82 30.70
N GLU A 417 -1.88 -33.39 30.90
CA GLU A 417 -2.25 -32.29 31.79
C GLU A 417 -2.02 -32.64 33.27
N GLU A 418 -2.27 -33.89 33.69
CA GLU A 418 -1.99 -34.35 35.05
C GLU A 418 -0.48 -34.37 35.35
N LEU A 419 0.33 -34.79 34.37
CA LEU A 419 1.78 -34.73 34.44
C LEU A 419 2.27 -33.27 34.60
N GLN A 420 1.69 -32.34 33.83
CA GLN A 420 2.04 -30.91 33.89
C GLN A 420 1.73 -30.29 35.26
N ASP A 421 0.57 -30.59 35.84
CA ASP A 421 0.19 -30.06 37.15
C ASP A 421 1.12 -30.58 38.26
N LYS A 422 1.55 -31.84 38.17
CA LYS A 422 2.52 -32.42 39.10
C LYS A 422 3.94 -31.86 38.95
N ILE A 423 4.38 -31.56 37.73
CA ILE A 423 5.67 -30.89 37.48
C ILE A 423 5.67 -29.48 38.09
N LYS A 424 4.60 -28.70 37.91
CA LYS A 424 4.47 -27.35 38.49
C LYS A 424 4.51 -27.33 40.01
N HIS A 425 3.98 -28.37 40.65
CA HIS A 425 3.89 -28.46 42.10
C HIS A 425 5.05 -29.22 42.76
N GLY A 426 6.13 -29.49 42.01
CA GLY A 426 7.39 -30.03 42.54
C GLY A 426 7.33 -31.53 42.77
N MET A 427 7.37 -32.31 41.70
CA MET A 427 7.46 -33.77 41.78
C MET A 427 8.87 -34.20 42.23
N PRO A 428 9.01 -35.09 43.23
CA PRO A 428 10.32 -35.62 43.60
C PRO A 428 10.75 -36.73 42.63
N THR A 429 11.56 -36.39 41.64
CA THR A 429 12.06 -37.34 40.64
C THR A 429 13.31 -38.05 41.17
N LYS A 430 13.10 -39.13 41.93
CA LYS A 430 14.22 -40.04 42.22
C LYS A 430 14.54 -40.86 40.97
N ASN A 431 15.66 -40.51 40.33
CA ASN A 431 16.40 -41.26 39.30
C ASN A 431 15.93 -41.15 37.82
N TYR A 432 15.39 -40.02 37.39
CA TYR A 432 15.25 -39.71 35.95
C TYR A 432 15.60 -38.25 35.68
N ASP A 433 16.37 -37.97 34.63
CA ASP A 433 16.68 -36.59 34.21
C ASP A 433 15.46 -36.01 33.49
N THR A 434 14.63 -35.29 34.21
CA THR A 434 13.37 -34.71 33.69
C THR A 434 13.58 -33.40 32.95
N SER A 435 14.82 -32.95 32.76
CA SER A 435 15.12 -31.65 32.14
C SER A 435 14.70 -31.60 30.67
N GLU A 436 14.89 -32.70 29.94
CA GLU A 436 14.55 -32.82 28.51
C GLU A 436 13.04 -32.95 28.29
N LEU A 437 12.35 -33.68 29.17
CA LEU A 437 10.90 -33.89 29.14
C LEU A 437 10.14 -32.59 29.51
N ILE A 438 10.64 -31.84 30.50
CA ILE A 438 10.12 -30.52 30.84
C ILE A 438 10.30 -29.55 29.66
N HIS A 439 11.43 -29.62 28.95
CA HIS A 439 11.69 -28.78 27.78
C HIS A 439 10.75 -29.12 26.61
N GLN A 440 10.59 -30.39 26.28
CA GLN A 440 9.74 -30.85 25.18
C GLN A 440 8.25 -30.57 25.42
N VAL A 441 7.77 -30.76 26.66
CA VAL A 441 6.38 -30.42 27.03
C VAL A 441 6.14 -28.91 27.00
N SER A 442 7.13 -28.10 27.37
CA SER A 442 7.05 -26.64 27.24
C SER A 442 7.08 -26.18 25.78
N GLU A 443 7.94 -26.74 24.94
CA GLU A 443 8.07 -26.37 23.52
C GLU A 443 6.87 -26.77 22.67
N ALA A 444 6.25 -27.92 22.94
CA ALA A 444 5.04 -28.37 22.26
C ALA A 444 3.83 -27.45 22.53
N LEU A 445 3.78 -26.81 23.70
CA LEU A 445 2.68 -25.93 24.12
C LEU A 445 2.82 -24.48 23.63
N ASP A 446 4.05 -24.00 23.41
CA ASP A 446 4.31 -22.66 22.88
C ASP A 446 4.20 -22.58 21.34
N GLY A 447 3.79 -23.68 20.68
CA GLY A 447 3.57 -23.74 19.24
C GLY A 447 4.84 -23.57 18.39
N ASN A 448 6.02 -23.77 18.98
CA ASN A 448 7.32 -23.42 18.39
C ASN A 448 8.17 -24.65 17.99
N TYR A 449 7.53 -25.75 17.59
CA TYR A 449 8.25 -26.92 17.07
C TYR A 449 8.80 -26.62 15.66
N LYS A 450 10.00 -26.05 15.58
CA LYS A 450 10.67 -25.74 14.32
C LYS A 450 11.49 -26.92 13.79
N GLN A 451 11.20 -27.31 12.55
CA GLN A 451 11.92 -28.31 11.76
C GLN A 451 13.27 -27.79 11.20
N GLU A 452 13.97 -26.90 11.91
CA GLU A 452 15.17 -26.18 11.42
C GLU A 452 16.51 -26.72 11.98
N ASN A 453 16.56 -27.97 12.47
CA ASN A 453 17.80 -28.60 12.93
C ASN A 453 18.40 -29.59 11.92
N LEU A 454 18.45 -29.21 10.64
CA LEU A 454 19.28 -29.86 9.62
C LEU A 454 19.60 -28.79 8.59
N TRP A 455 20.77 -28.13 8.63
CA TRP A 455 21.49 -27.49 7.51
C TRP A 455 22.53 -26.47 8.04
N GLU A 456 23.56 -26.97 8.74
CA GLU A 456 24.83 -26.25 8.86
C GLU A 456 25.99 -27.20 8.55
N ALA A 457 26.47 -27.16 7.31
CA ALA A 457 27.81 -27.61 6.98
C ALA A 457 28.31 -26.88 5.72
N ASN A 458 29.44 -26.18 5.88
CA ASN A 458 30.32 -25.61 4.85
C ASN A 458 29.99 -24.23 4.26
N GLN A 459 30.39 -23.18 4.98
CA GLN A 459 30.93 -21.97 4.36
C GLN A 459 32.29 -21.58 4.98
N GLU A 460 33.35 -22.28 4.57
CA GLU A 460 34.71 -21.76 4.61
C GLU A 460 35.32 -21.90 3.21
N SER A 461 35.31 -20.80 2.46
CA SER A 461 36.37 -20.40 1.53
C SER A 461 35.86 -19.29 0.60
N LEU A 462 36.80 -18.47 0.13
CA LEU A 462 36.65 -17.41 -0.88
C LEU A 462 36.45 -15.99 -0.35
N SER A 463 37.33 -15.61 0.59
CA SER A 463 37.92 -14.27 0.57
C SER A 463 39.00 -14.22 -0.52
N LYS A 464 38.90 -13.27 -1.46
CA LYS A 464 40.02 -12.44 -2.00
C LYS A 464 39.58 -11.52 -3.13
N GLU A 465 39.76 -10.23 -2.85
CA GLU A 465 40.22 -9.14 -3.74
C GLU A 465 39.39 -8.69 -4.94
N ALA A 466 38.84 -7.47 -4.82
CA ALA A 466 38.93 -6.45 -5.86
C ALA A 466 38.85 -5.05 -5.22
N LYS A 467 39.96 -4.30 -5.22
CA LYS A 467 39.98 -2.87 -4.89
C LYS A 467 39.59 -2.07 -6.12
N TYR A 468 38.63 -1.15 -5.98
CA TYR A 468 38.32 -0.15 -7.00
C TYR A 468 38.38 1.23 -6.34
N GLU A 469 39.22 2.11 -6.88
CA GLU A 469 39.42 3.48 -6.38
C GLU A 469 38.25 4.37 -6.83
N GLN A 470 37.57 5.00 -5.86
CA GLN A 470 36.68 6.14 -6.09
C GLN A 470 37.48 7.44 -5.92
N PRO A 471 37.18 8.52 -6.66
CA PRO A 471 37.67 9.85 -6.33
C PRO A 471 36.92 10.40 -5.12
N ASP A 472 37.68 10.92 -4.14
CA ASP A 472 37.18 11.51 -2.90
C ASP A 472 36.18 12.65 -3.15
N ILE A 473 34.91 12.41 -2.80
CA ILE A 473 33.92 13.45 -2.56
C ILE A 473 33.49 13.28 -1.11
N VAL A 474 33.93 14.19 -0.26
CA VAL A 474 33.51 14.25 1.14
C VAL A 474 32.04 14.71 1.17
N ILE A 475 31.14 13.77 1.39
CA ILE A 475 29.75 14.04 1.77
C ILE A 475 29.64 13.70 3.26
N ASN A 476 29.12 14.62 4.06
CA ASN A 476 28.93 14.43 5.49
C ASN A 476 27.66 13.59 5.70
N GLU A 477 27.81 12.32 6.06
CA GLU A 477 26.77 11.27 5.98
C GLU A 477 25.93 11.07 7.26
N SER A 478 25.92 12.00 8.23
CA SER A 478 25.15 11.82 9.48
C SER A 478 23.66 12.19 9.40
N GLU A 479 23.14 12.62 8.24
CA GLU A 479 21.73 13.02 8.06
C GLU A 479 20.92 12.03 7.19
N MET A 480 21.47 10.86 6.85
CA MET A 480 20.89 9.94 5.84
C MET A 480 19.98 8.81 6.37
N GLU A 481 19.73 8.72 7.68
CA GLU A 481 19.02 7.58 8.29
C GLU A 481 17.58 7.82 8.76
N LEU A 482 16.97 8.97 8.48
CA LEU A 482 15.53 9.15 8.74
C LEU A 482 14.80 9.56 7.46
N ASP A 483 13.60 9.03 7.29
CA ASP A 483 12.68 9.14 6.13
C ASP A 483 12.76 8.00 5.09
N LEU A 484 13.12 6.78 5.51
CA LEU A 484 12.72 5.55 4.79
C LEU A 484 11.42 4.91 5.35
N GLU A 485 10.78 5.58 6.30
CA GLU A 485 9.42 5.30 6.75
C GLU A 485 8.55 6.52 6.44
N ILE A 486 7.87 6.48 5.29
CA ILE A 486 6.48 6.86 5.00
C ILE A 486 6.18 6.32 3.60
#